data_AF-A0AAX6MJL9-F1
#
_entry.id   AF-A0AAX6MJL9-F1
#
_cell.length_a   1.000
_cell.length_b   1.000
_cell.length_c   1.000
_cell.angle_alpha   90.00
_cell.angle_beta   90.00
_cell.angle_gamma   90.00
#
_symmetry.space_group_name_H-M   'P 1'
#
loop_
_entity.id
_entity.type
_entity.pdbx_description
1 polymer ?
#
loop_
_entity_poly.entity_id
_entity_poly.type
_entity_poly.pdbx_seq_one_letter_code
_entity_poly.pdbx_strand_id
1 'polypeptide(L)'
;MDNSSANNNGNSNVGNTGMDSATLAGVVSTVISFLALIVSSIQLLYQYYTNVSLNALGARNCNKRVMGPWAKFTRRRWRWLELRYEIIFESPILFVAPAWNQRGPIPGREIWYMSGSDESFEETRTPMPVDSGPFPRTTAIRHGVNVEATWVLLLRTLQSMERDSAKWLDIVRSTEDCEKPLPFAHRTLAIAVQAQTLSWDFVPNFKKPFANTTICHMVELAAMLGIYWTMWDATVDRYRAEGNGCMLLGSFNAEQGIVFKFVRHDRTEFREHRLIPSNIIKRLCFGFAPTFYFLDKYDFVPEKGEREIATDPILPLLRLGSRQEIVETLMDLGCPIPISEHFLNEDARISHLFPSE
;
A
#
# COMPACT_ATOMS: atom_id res chain seq x y z
N MET A 1 63.40 -33.79 103.41
CA MET A 1 62.50 -32.83 104.08
C MET A 1 61.90 -31.95 103.01
N ASP A 2 60.67 -32.31 102.70
CA ASP A 2 59.58 -31.59 102.03
C ASP A 2 59.78 -30.07 101.86
N ASN A 3 59.42 -29.52 100.69
CA ASN A 3 58.04 -29.08 100.48
C ASN A 3 57.70 -28.75 99.03
N SER A 4 56.42 -28.99 98.73
CA SER A 4 55.62 -28.89 97.51
C SER A 4 55.47 -27.51 96.86
N SER A 5 55.21 -27.50 95.53
CA SER A 5 54.05 -26.83 94.85
C SER A 5 54.23 -26.91 93.31
N ALA A 6 53.46 -27.73 92.57
CA ALA A 6 52.10 -27.49 92.03
C ALA A 6 52.02 -26.48 90.86
N ASN A 7 51.84 -26.98 89.62
CA ASN A 7 50.95 -26.44 88.56
C ASN A 7 51.13 -27.31 87.28
N ASN A 8 50.20 -28.17 86.88
CA ASN A 8 48.85 -27.97 86.35
C ASN A 8 48.80 -27.37 84.93
N ASN A 9 48.33 -28.22 84.00
CA ASN A 9 47.58 -27.95 82.77
C ASN A 9 48.08 -26.96 81.71
N GLY A 10 48.09 -27.44 80.47
CA GLY A 10 48.13 -26.56 79.30
C GLY A 10 48.15 -27.30 77.97
N ASN A 11 47.14 -28.15 77.72
CA ASN A 11 46.83 -28.64 76.38
C ASN A 11 46.45 -27.45 75.49
N SER A 12 47.40 -26.90 74.73
CA SER A 12 47.12 -25.91 73.68
C SER A 12 47.12 -26.61 72.33
N ASN A 13 45.96 -27.17 71.98
CA ASN A 13 45.57 -27.28 70.58
C ASN A 13 45.64 -25.86 70.00
N VAL A 14 46.71 -25.59 69.26
CA VAL A 14 46.84 -24.38 68.45
C VAL A 14 45.73 -24.44 67.42
N GLY A 15 44.65 -23.72 67.70
CA GLY A 15 43.56 -23.49 66.79
C GLY A 15 44.11 -22.84 65.54
N ASN A 16 44.26 -23.64 64.49
CA ASN A 16 44.59 -23.18 63.16
C ASN A 16 43.43 -22.28 62.70
N THR A 17 43.63 -20.96 62.68
CA THR A 17 42.66 -20.00 62.12
C THR A 17 42.73 -20.01 60.59
N GLY A 18 42.76 -21.19 60.00
CA GLY A 18 42.54 -21.38 58.58
C GLY A 18 41.03 -21.44 58.37
N MET A 19 40.48 -20.47 57.65
CA MET A 19 39.11 -20.52 57.17
C MET A 19 38.86 -21.91 56.56
N ASP A 20 37.95 -22.70 57.13
CA ASP A 20 37.65 -24.06 56.65
C ASP A 20 37.42 -24.02 55.13
N SER A 21 37.98 -24.97 54.38
CA SER A 21 37.86 -25.01 52.91
C SER A 21 36.39 -24.97 52.45
N ALA A 22 35.48 -25.49 53.27
CA ALA A 22 34.04 -25.38 53.10
C ALA A 22 33.51 -23.93 53.19
N THR A 23 34.01 -23.15 54.15
CA THR A 23 33.65 -21.73 54.33
C THR A 23 34.21 -20.88 53.19
N LEU A 24 35.46 -21.15 52.75
CA LEU A 24 36.05 -20.49 51.58
C LEU A 24 35.25 -20.79 50.30
N ALA A 25 34.89 -22.05 50.07
CA ALA A 25 34.07 -22.46 48.94
C ALA A 25 32.68 -21.81 48.96
N GLY A 26 32.06 -21.69 50.13
CA GLY A 26 30.77 -21.00 50.29
C GLY A 26 30.84 -19.52 49.92
N VAL A 27 31.89 -18.82 50.37
CA VAL A 27 32.12 -17.41 50.02
C VAL A 27 32.34 -17.24 48.52
N VAL A 28 33.19 -18.06 47.92
CA VAL A 28 33.47 -18.02 46.47
C VAL A 28 32.20 -18.33 45.65
N SER A 29 31.43 -19.35 46.04
CA SER A 29 30.17 -19.69 45.39
C SER A 29 29.12 -18.57 45.48
N THR A 30 29.12 -17.81 46.59
CA THR A 30 28.21 -16.67 46.77
C THR A 30 28.59 -15.53 45.84
N VAL A 31 29.89 -15.24 45.70
CA VAL A 31 30.38 -14.22 44.77
C VAL A 31 30.08 -14.59 43.32
N ILE A 32 30.32 -15.85 42.93
CA ILE A 32 30.02 -16.33 41.56
C ILE A 32 28.52 -16.26 41.28
N SER A 33 27.67 -16.69 42.23
CA SER A 33 26.21 -16.61 42.09
C SER A 33 25.71 -15.17 41.95
N PHE A 34 26.30 -14.24 42.71
CA PHE A 34 25.97 -12.83 42.63
C PHE A 34 26.36 -12.22 41.27
N LEU A 35 27.55 -12.53 40.77
CA LEU A 35 27.98 -12.12 39.43
C LEU A 35 27.09 -12.70 38.34
N ALA A 36 26.73 -13.99 38.45
CA ALA A 36 25.82 -14.64 37.52
C ALA A 36 24.43 -14.00 37.52
N LEU A 37 23.92 -13.59 38.69
CA LEU A 37 22.65 -12.87 38.83
C LEU A 37 22.71 -11.50 38.14
N ILE A 38 23.81 -10.76 38.30
CA ILE A 38 24.00 -9.46 37.62
C ILE A 38 23.98 -9.66 36.10
N VAL A 39 24.76 -10.62 35.58
CA VAL A 39 24.83 -10.89 34.14
C VAL A 39 23.46 -11.28 33.59
N SER A 40 22.76 -12.19 34.27
CA SER A 40 21.41 -12.63 33.88
C SER A 40 20.41 -11.46 33.91
N SER A 41 20.52 -10.58 34.91
CA SER A 41 19.66 -9.39 35.02
C SER A 41 19.89 -8.41 33.87
N ILE A 42 21.16 -8.17 33.50
CA ILE A 42 21.52 -7.31 32.37
C ILE A 42 21.04 -7.92 31.06
N GLN A 43 21.19 -9.23 30.86
CA GLN A 43 20.71 -9.93 29.67
C GLN A 43 19.20 -9.81 29.50
N LEU A 44 18.43 -10.02 30.59
CA LEU A 44 16.98 -9.87 30.58
C LEU A 44 16.56 -8.42 30.29
N LEU A 45 17.26 -7.44 30.87
CA LEU A 45 17.02 -6.02 30.61
C LEU A 45 17.30 -5.66 29.15
N TYR A 46 18.42 -6.14 28.59
CA TYR A 46 18.77 -5.93 27.19
C TYR A 46 17.71 -6.50 26.25
N GLN A 47 17.26 -7.74 26.49
CA GLN A 47 16.20 -8.38 25.71
C GLN A 47 14.88 -7.62 25.80
N TYR A 48 14.54 -7.10 26.99
CA TYR A 48 13.39 -6.22 27.15
C TYR A 48 13.53 -4.93 26.34
N TYR A 49 14.68 -4.25 26.40
CA TYR A 49 14.93 -3.03 25.63
C TYR A 49 14.87 -3.27 24.12
N THR A 50 15.42 -4.37 23.61
CA THR A 50 15.35 -4.69 22.17
C THR A 50 13.90 -4.90 21.74
N ASN A 51 13.10 -5.62 22.52
CA ASN A 51 11.67 -5.84 22.24
C ASN A 51 10.87 -4.53 22.28
N VAL A 52 11.16 -3.64 23.24
CA VAL A 52 10.52 -2.32 23.32
C VAL A 52 10.96 -1.41 22.17
N SER A 53 12.23 -1.47 21.75
CA SER A 53 12.77 -0.65 20.66
C SER A 53 12.18 -1.04 19.29
N LEU A 54 11.88 -2.32 19.07
CA LEU A 54 11.18 -2.80 17.88
C LEU A 54 9.78 -2.17 17.78
N ASN A 55 9.08 -2.01 18.90
CA ASN A 55 7.79 -1.30 18.93
C ASN A 55 7.97 0.20 18.60
N ALA A 56 9.08 0.83 19.02
CA ALA A 56 9.37 2.22 18.68
C ALA A 56 9.60 2.42 17.17
N LEU A 57 10.06 1.41 16.44
CA LEU A 57 10.18 1.46 14.97
C LEU A 57 8.81 1.60 14.31
N GLY A 58 7.82 0.82 14.73
CA GLY A 58 6.45 0.96 14.23
C GLY A 58 5.87 2.35 14.50
N ALA A 59 6.12 2.91 15.69
CA ALA A 59 5.63 4.24 16.05
C ALA A 59 6.29 5.34 15.20
N ARG A 60 7.57 5.15 14.87
CA ARG A 60 8.32 6.07 14.02
C ARG A 60 7.85 6.01 12.57
N ASN A 61 7.49 4.83 12.08
CA ASN A 61 7.06 4.61 10.70
C ASN A 61 5.59 4.97 10.46
N CYS A 62 4.73 4.92 11.49
CA CYS A 62 3.32 5.33 11.42
C CYS A 62 3.07 6.80 11.80
N ASN A 63 4.08 7.66 11.69
CA ASN A 63 3.94 9.06 12.08
C ASN A 63 3.25 9.91 10.98
N LYS A 64 2.86 11.16 11.34
CA LYS A 64 2.23 12.11 10.42
C LYS A 64 3.10 12.49 9.20
N ARG A 65 4.43 12.38 9.30
CA ARG A 65 5.34 12.64 8.18
C ARG A 65 5.34 11.51 7.14
N VAL A 66 5.03 10.28 7.56
CA VAL A 66 4.98 9.11 6.68
C VAL A 66 3.59 8.91 6.09
N MET A 67 2.55 8.94 6.94
CA MET A 67 1.17 8.59 6.55
C MET A 67 0.26 9.80 6.31
N GLY A 68 0.74 11.02 6.56
CA GLY A 68 -0.11 12.21 6.50
C GLY A 68 -1.23 12.17 7.55
N PRO A 69 -2.45 12.66 7.22
CA PRO A 69 -3.59 12.70 8.13
C PRO A 69 -4.02 11.32 8.67
N TRP A 70 -3.72 10.23 7.97
CA TRP A 70 -3.99 8.86 8.43
C TRP A 70 -3.29 8.50 9.74
N ALA A 71 -2.16 9.14 10.05
CA ALA A 71 -1.42 8.89 11.29
C ALA A 71 -2.24 9.18 12.56
N LYS A 72 -3.27 10.05 12.49
CA LYS A 72 -4.15 10.38 13.62
C LYS A 72 -4.87 9.15 14.19
N PHE A 73 -5.07 8.11 13.38
CA PHE A 73 -5.77 6.88 13.76
C PHE A 73 -4.81 5.78 14.23
N THR A 74 -3.52 6.10 14.38
CA THR A 74 -2.55 5.16 14.95
C THR A 74 -2.68 5.15 16.47
N ARG A 75 -2.93 3.98 17.04
CA ARG A 75 -3.10 3.75 18.48
C ARG A 75 -2.17 2.67 18.99
N ARG A 76 -1.79 2.77 20.26
CA ARG A 76 -0.98 1.77 20.96
C ARG A 76 -1.91 0.90 21.80
N ARG A 77 -1.79 -0.42 21.66
CA ARG A 77 -2.52 -1.40 22.47
C ARG A 77 -1.51 -2.17 23.31
N TRP A 78 -1.72 -2.21 24.63
CA TRP A 78 -0.87 -3.00 25.51
C TRP A 78 -1.25 -4.48 25.43
N ARG A 79 -0.26 -5.35 25.17
CA ARG A 79 -0.41 -6.82 25.18
C ARG A 79 0.25 -7.38 26.44
N TRP A 80 -0.58 -7.78 27.41
CA TRP A 80 -0.13 -8.30 28.70
C TRP A 80 0.70 -9.59 28.59
N LEU A 81 0.32 -10.51 27.69
CA LEU A 81 0.97 -11.82 27.55
C LEU A 81 2.40 -11.72 26.98
N GLU A 82 2.65 -10.71 26.16
CA GLU A 82 3.93 -10.50 25.48
C GLU A 82 4.72 -9.33 26.12
N LEU A 83 4.16 -8.70 27.16
CA LEU A 83 4.69 -7.53 27.86
C LEU A 83 5.19 -6.42 26.91
N ARG A 84 4.41 -6.14 25.84
CA ARG A 84 4.78 -5.16 24.81
C ARG A 84 3.61 -4.35 24.29
N TYR A 85 3.91 -3.22 23.65
CA TYR A 85 2.92 -2.42 22.94
C TYR A 85 2.81 -2.86 21.49
N GLU A 86 1.60 -3.22 21.10
CA GLU A 86 1.23 -3.39 19.70
C GLU A 86 0.82 -2.04 19.11
N ILE A 87 1.25 -1.75 17.88
CA ILE A 87 0.89 -0.54 17.15
C ILE A 87 -0.15 -0.89 16.12
N ILE A 88 -1.35 -0.35 16.31
CA ILE A 88 -2.46 -0.53 15.40
C ILE A 88 -2.60 0.78 14.62
N PHE A 89 -2.62 0.69 13.29
CA PHE A 89 -2.76 1.82 12.40
C PHE A 89 -3.85 1.54 11.35
N GLU A 90 -4.28 2.59 10.65
CA GLU A 90 -5.19 2.45 9.51
C GLU A 90 -4.47 2.75 8.20
N SER A 91 -4.68 1.91 7.18
CA SER A 91 -4.20 2.13 5.81
C SER A 91 -5.36 2.06 4.81
N PRO A 92 -5.24 2.70 3.64
CA PRO A 92 -6.31 2.68 2.65
C PRO A 92 -6.34 1.37 1.86
N ILE A 93 -7.54 0.89 1.59
CA ILE A 93 -7.85 -0.01 0.48
C ILE A 93 -8.40 0.84 -0.66
N LEU A 94 -7.75 0.76 -1.82
CA LEU A 94 -8.13 1.47 -3.02
C LEU A 94 -8.84 0.53 -3.98
N PHE A 95 -9.96 0.98 -4.51
CA PHE A 95 -10.69 0.28 -5.56
C PHE A 95 -11.46 1.28 -6.41
N VAL A 96 -11.89 0.83 -7.58
CA VAL A 96 -12.70 1.62 -8.49
C VAL A 96 -14.08 0.97 -8.55
N ALA A 97 -15.12 1.78 -8.44
CA ALA A 97 -16.50 1.34 -8.50
C ALA A 97 -17.41 2.49 -8.94
N PRO A 98 -18.65 2.20 -9.35
CA PRO A 98 -19.66 3.24 -9.52
C PRO A 98 -19.85 4.04 -8.23
N ALA A 99 -20.08 5.35 -8.35
CA ALA A 99 -20.18 6.26 -7.18
C ALA A 99 -21.34 5.90 -6.22
N TRP A 100 -22.34 5.17 -6.71
CA TRP A 100 -23.49 4.70 -5.92
C TRP A 100 -23.27 3.33 -5.29
N ASN A 101 -22.10 2.70 -5.46
CA ASN A 101 -21.85 1.39 -4.89
C ASN A 101 -21.72 1.47 -3.36
N GLN A 102 -22.42 0.58 -2.66
CA GLN A 102 -22.42 0.50 -1.19
C GLN A 102 -21.64 -0.71 -0.67
N ARG A 103 -21.11 -1.55 -1.57
CA ARG A 103 -20.40 -2.80 -1.22
C ARG A 103 -18.92 -2.64 -1.49
N GLY A 104 -18.15 -2.46 -0.43
CA GLY A 104 -16.70 -2.37 -0.49
C GLY A 104 -16.01 -3.69 -0.11
N PRO A 105 -14.68 -3.79 -0.33
CA PRO A 105 -13.86 -4.92 0.12
C PRO A 105 -13.99 -5.27 1.61
N ILE A 106 -14.22 -4.28 2.48
CA ILE A 106 -14.43 -4.49 3.92
C ILE A 106 -15.92 -4.33 4.24
N PRO A 107 -16.61 -5.41 4.68
CA PRO A 107 -18.01 -5.35 5.09
C PRO A 107 -18.21 -4.40 6.29
N GLY A 108 -19.23 -3.56 6.23
CA GLY A 108 -19.63 -2.67 7.34
C GLY A 108 -18.71 -1.47 7.59
N ARG A 109 -17.68 -1.25 6.75
CA ARG A 109 -16.87 -0.02 6.77
C ARG A 109 -17.38 0.98 5.73
N GLU A 110 -17.35 2.25 6.12
CA GLU A 110 -17.70 3.37 5.24
C GLU A 110 -16.79 3.42 4.01
N ILE A 111 -17.38 3.75 2.87
CA ILE A 111 -16.70 3.93 1.58
C ILE A 111 -16.69 5.42 1.28
N TRP A 112 -15.49 5.98 1.10
CA TRP A 112 -15.33 7.38 0.70
C TRP A 112 -14.96 7.44 -0.78
N TYR A 113 -15.72 8.22 -1.55
CA TYR A 113 -15.46 8.42 -2.98
C TYR A 113 -14.66 9.69 -3.21
N MET A 114 -13.62 9.60 -4.03
CA MET A 114 -12.79 10.75 -4.41
C MET A 114 -13.50 11.58 -5.46
N SER A 115 -14.08 12.71 -5.06
CA SER A 115 -14.73 13.66 -5.97
C SER A 115 -13.88 14.89 -6.30
N GLY A 116 -12.72 15.05 -5.64
CA GLY A 116 -11.89 16.26 -5.75
C GLY A 116 -12.44 17.48 -4.98
N SER A 117 -13.59 17.37 -4.31
CA SER A 117 -14.11 18.42 -3.42
C SER A 117 -13.30 18.51 -2.13
N ASP A 118 -13.32 19.67 -1.47
CA ASP A 118 -12.60 19.88 -0.21
C ASP A 118 -13.08 18.90 0.90
N GLU A 119 -14.38 18.58 0.92
CA GLU A 119 -14.97 17.54 1.79
C GLU A 119 -14.37 16.15 1.50
N SER A 120 -14.27 15.78 0.21
CA SER A 120 -13.66 14.52 -0.22
C SER A 120 -12.19 14.41 0.18
N PHE A 121 -11.43 15.51 0.18
CA PHE A 121 -10.06 15.53 0.71
C PHE A 121 -10.01 15.20 2.22
N GLU A 122 -10.93 15.76 3.01
CA GLU A 122 -10.99 15.51 4.44
C GLU A 122 -11.45 14.09 4.77
N GLU A 123 -12.51 13.60 4.13
CA GLU A 123 -13.07 12.25 4.31
C GLU A 123 -12.05 11.16 3.95
N THR A 124 -11.39 11.30 2.81
CA THR A 124 -10.35 10.37 2.35
C THR A 124 -9.01 10.58 3.05
N ARG A 125 -8.94 11.56 3.98
CA ARG A 125 -7.76 11.89 4.79
C ARG A 125 -6.56 12.22 3.91
N THR A 126 -6.82 12.82 2.76
CA THR A 126 -5.81 13.21 1.78
C THR A 126 -5.33 14.63 2.11
N PRO A 127 -4.01 14.89 2.18
CA PRO A 127 -3.51 16.24 2.37
C PRO A 127 -4.00 17.15 1.24
N MET A 128 -4.62 18.28 1.58
CA MET A 128 -5.02 19.29 0.60
C MET A 128 -3.81 19.72 -0.25
N PRO A 129 -4.02 19.98 -1.56
CA PRO A 129 -3.00 20.58 -2.38
C PRO A 129 -2.72 21.98 -1.85
N VAL A 130 -1.45 22.29 -1.60
CA VAL A 130 -1.03 23.64 -1.17
C VAL A 130 -0.95 24.50 -2.43
N ASP A 131 -1.84 25.49 -2.58
CA ASP A 131 -1.88 26.44 -3.73
C ASP A 131 -0.68 27.42 -3.78
N SER A 132 0.39 27.17 -3.03
CA SER A 132 1.51 28.11 -2.85
C SER A 132 2.72 27.75 -3.72
N GLY A 133 2.83 28.43 -4.87
CA GLY A 133 4.07 28.54 -5.65
C GLY A 133 4.44 27.30 -6.49
N PRO A 134 5.57 27.33 -7.23
CA PRO A 134 6.13 26.09 -7.74
C PRO A 134 6.30 25.22 -6.50
N PHE A 135 5.56 24.10 -6.42
CA PHE A 135 5.63 23.13 -5.33
C PHE A 135 7.02 23.20 -4.73
N PRO A 136 7.22 23.23 -3.39
CA PRO A 136 8.53 22.88 -2.88
C PRO A 136 8.80 21.58 -3.62
N ARG A 137 9.76 21.65 -4.56
CA ARG A 137 10.14 20.51 -5.36
C ARG A 137 10.18 19.43 -4.32
N THR A 138 9.63 18.26 -4.59
CA THR A 138 10.09 17.09 -3.89
C THR A 138 11.61 17.02 -4.14
N THR A 139 12.37 17.87 -3.45
CA THR A 139 13.79 17.88 -3.26
C THR A 139 14.13 16.53 -2.65
N ALA A 140 13.20 15.94 -1.89
CA ALA A 140 13.18 14.52 -1.54
C ALA A 140 13.28 13.53 -2.71
N ILE A 141 12.66 13.78 -3.89
CA ILE A 141 12.74 12.86 -5.04
C ILE A 141 14.06 13.07 -5.81
N ARG A 142 14.60 14.29 -5.88
CA ARG A 142 15.96 14.53 -6.45
C ARG A 142 17.11 14.17 -5.49
N HIS A 143 16.88 14.17 -4.18
CA HIS A 143 17.89 13.84 -3.15
C HIS A 143 17.66 12.47 -2.49
N GLY A 144 16.74 11.64 -2.98
CA GLY A 144 16.58 10.24 -2.55
C GLY A 144 15.98 10.01 -1.15
N VAL A 145 15.57 11.06 -0.41
CA VAL A 145 15.00 10.92 0.95
C VAL A 145 13.49 11.18 0.91
N ASN A 146 12.72 10.25 0.37
CA ASN A 146 11.28 10.28 0.53
C ASN A 146 10.90 9.71 1.91
N VAL A 147 10.35 10.53 2.80
CA VAL A 147 9.85 10.10 4.12
C VAL A 147 8.38 9.64 4.02
N GLU A 148 7.60 10.21 3.10
CA GLU A 148 6.17 9.92 2.91
C GLU A 148 5.97 8.53 2.27
N ALA A 149 4.89 7.84 2.62
CA ALA A 149 4.49 6.61 1.95
C ALA A 149 3.97 6.93 0.52
N THR A 150 4.34 6.12 -0.46
CA THR A 150 4.05 6.39 -1.87
C THR A 150 2.55 6.39 -2.18
N TRP A 151 1.75 5.65 -1.41
CA TRP A 151 0.29 5.68 -1.55
C TRP A 151 -0.31 7.03 -1.12
N VAL A 152 0.29 7.79 -0.20
CA VAL A 152 -0.20 9.13 0.16
C VAL A 152 -0.04 10.08 -1.02
N LEU A 153 1.08 9.97 -1.73
CA LEU A 153 1.29 10.69 -2.99
C LEU A 153 0.27 10.27 -4.04
N LEU A 154 -0.03 8.96 -4.13
CA LEU A 154 -1.07 8.45 -5.03
C LEU A 154 -2.45 9.06 -4.72
N LEU A 155 -2.90 9.02 -3.45
CA LEU A 155 -4.19 9.62 -3.05
C LEU A 155 -4.27 11.10 -3.41
N ARG A 156 -3.18 11.85 -3.16
CA ARG A 156 -3.08 13.27 -3.50
C ARG A 156 -3.23 13.48 -5.01
N THR A 157 -2.52 12.70 -5.81
CA THR A 157 -2.61 12.81 -7.28
C THR A 157 -4.00 12.44 -7.79
N LEU A 158 -4.64 11.40 -7.24
CA LEU A 158 -6.00 10.98 -7.62
C LEU A 158 -7.05 12.05 -7.30
N GLN A 159 -7.00 12.66 -6.11
CA GLN A 159 -7.90 13.76 -5.76
C GLN A 159 -7.62 15.02 -6.57
N SER A 160 -6.35 15.35 -6.82
CA SER A 160 -5.97 16.46 -7.70
C SER A 160 -6.46 16.25 -9.12
N MET A 161 -6.38 15.02 -9.65
CA MET A 161 -6.91 14.66 -10.96
C MET A 161 -8.40 14.98 -11.07
N GLU A 162 -9.22 14.54 -10.11
CA GLU A 162 -10.66 14.83 -10.14
C GLU A 162 -10.94 16.33 -10.04
N ARG A 163 -10.24 17.04 -9.14
CA ARG A 163 -10.41 18.49 -8.96
C ARG A 163 -10.01 19.29 -10.19
N ASP A 164 -8.86 18.99 -10.79
CA ASP A 164 -8.33 19.72 -11.94
C ASP A 164 -9.13 19.43 -13.20
N SER A 165 -9.60 18.20 -13.39
CA SER A 165 -10.51 17.86 -14.48
C SER A 165 -11.88 18.50 -14.34
N ALA A 166 -12.44 18.58 -13.13
CA ALA A 166 -13.70 19.28 -12.90
C ALA A 166 -13.58 20.77 -13.24
N LYS A 167 -12.51 21.43 -12.78
CA LYS A 167 -12.21 22.83 -13.13
C LYS A 167 -12.05 23.02 -14.64
N TRP A 168 -11.34 22.13 -15.32
CA TRP A 168 -11.16 22.21 -16.77
C TRP A 168 -12.48 22.03 -17.51
N LEU A 169 -13.31 21.07 -17.09
CA LEU A 169 -14.64 20.85 -17.66
C LEU A 169 -15.52 22.10 -17.50
N ASP A 170 -15.50 22.76 -16.35
CA ASP A 170 -16.24 24.00 -16.14
C ASP A 170 -15.77 25.14 -17.07
N ILE A 171 -14.48 25.22 -17.37
CA ILE A 171 -13.92 26.18 -18.34
C ILE A 171 -14.42 25.88 -19.75
N VAL A 172 -14.30 24.64 -20.22
CA VAL A 172 -14.74 24.25 -21.58
C VAL A 172 -16.25 24.48 -21.76
N ARG A 173 -17.05 24.20 -20.73
CA ARG A 173 -18.49 24.47 -20.73
C ARG A 173 -18.84 25.95 -20.68
N SER A 174 -17.96 26.81 -20.19
CA SER A 174 -18.17 28.26 -20.27
C SER A 174 -17.98 28.80 -21.70
N THR A 175 -17.26 28.05 -22.54
CA THR A 175 -16.96 28.42 -23.93
C THR A 175 -17.89 27.75 -24.95
N GLU A 176 -18.49 26.61 -24.62
CA GLU A 176 -19.33 25.82 -25.53
C GLU A 176 -20.70 25.49 -24.89
N ASP A 177 -21.78 25.52 -25.67
CA ASP A 177 -23.11 25.08 -25.25
C ASP A 177 -23.14 23.54 -25.09
N CYS A 178 -22.62 23.05 -23.97
CA CYS A 178 -22.63 21.63 -23.63
C CYS A 178 -23.76 21.29 -22.66
N GLU A 179 -24.27 20.06 -22.77
CA GLU A 179 -25.21 19.50 -21.79
C GLU A 179 -24.64 19.51 -20.37
N LYS A 180 -25.52 19.57 -19.36
CA LYS A 180 -25.10 19.52 -17.96
C LYS A 180 -24.50 18.15 -17.66
N PRO A 181 -23.31 18.08 -17.04
CA PRO A 181 -22.73 16.80 -16.67
C PRO A 181 -23.64 16.11 -15.66
N LEU A 182 -23.68 14.78 -15.76
CA LEU A 182 -24.33 13.95 -14.77
C LEU A 182 -23.73 14.25 -13.37
N PRO A 183 -24.56 14.30 -12.32
CA PRO A 183 -24.06 14.47 -10.96
C PRO A 183 -23.04 13.38 -10.61
N PHE A 184 -22.08 13.68 -9.72
CA PHE A 184 -21.04 12.72 -9.33
C PHE A 184 -21.61 11.36 -8.89
N ALA A 185 -22.76 11.38 -8.19
CA ALA A 185 -23.48 10.20 -7.75
C ALA A 185 -23.96 9.26 -8.88
N HIS A 186 -23.96 9.72 -10.13
CA HIS A 186 -24.33 8.95 -11.33
C HIS A 186 -23.10 8.61 -12.20
N ARG A 187 -21.88 8.77 -11.69
CA ARG A 187 -20.67 8.31 -12.39
C ARG A 187 -20.49 6.80 -12.23
N THR A 188 -20.37 6.11 -13.36
CA THR A 188 -20.12 4.66 -13.45
C THR A 188 -18.72 4.28 -12.98
N LEU A 189 -17.79 5.23 -12.98
CA LEU A 189 -16.40 5.04 -12.61
C LEU A 189 -15.99 6.13 -11.60
N ALA A 190 -15.77 5.72 -10.37
CA ALA A 190 -15.29 6.58 -9.30
C ALA A 190 -14.24 5.85 -8.46
N ILE A 191 -13.26 6.59 -7.98
CA ILE A 191 -12.21 6.04 -7.12
C ILE A 191 -12.74 6.03 -5.69
N ALA A 192 -12.67 4.88 -5.04
CA ALA A 192 -13.17 4.66 -3.70
C ALA A 192 -12.05 4.25 -2.75
N VAL A 193 -12.20 4.66 -1.49
CA VAL A 193 -11.27 4.36 -0.39
C VAL A 193 -12.04 3.76 0.78
N GLN A 194 -11.50 2.68 1.35
CA GLN A 194 -11.91 2.18 2.67
C GLN A 194 -10.74 2.13 3.63
N ALA A 195 -10.97 2.43 4.91
CA ALA A 195 -9.95 2.27 5.94
C ALA A 195 -9.86 0.81 6.40
N GLN A 196 -8.69 0.20 6.25
CA GLN A 196 -8.34 -1.08 6.85
C GLN A 196 -7.52 -0.85 8.12
N THR A 197 -7.87 -1.54 9.20
CA THR A 197 -7.08 -1.53 10.44
C THR A 197 -6.06 -2.67 10.39
N LEU A 198 -4.78 -2.34 10.55
CA LEU A 198 -3.66 -3.29 10.56
C LEU A 198 -2.84 -3.14 11.85
N SER A 199 -2.17 -4.22 12.24
CA SER A 199 -1.14 -4.19 13.27
C SER A 199 0.24 -4.15 12.63
N TRP A 200 1.14 -3.33 13.19
CA TRP A 200 2.53 -3.23 12.74
C TRP A 200 3.27 -4.56 12.84
N ASP A 201 2.86 -5.45 13.75
CA ASP A 201 3.45 -6.79 13.86
C ASP A 201 3.20 -7.67 12.62
N PHE A 202 2.12 -7.39 11.88
CA PHE A 202 1.81 -8.06 10.62
C PHE A 202 2.27 -7.24 9.42
N VAL A 203 2.92 -6.10 9.63
CA VAL A 203 3.61 -5.41 8.55
C VAL A 203 4.89 -6.20 8.28
N PRO A 204 5.01 -6.78 7.09
CA PRO A 204 6.18 -7.57 6.72
C PRO A 204 7.36 -6.61 6.49
N ASN A 205 8.49 -7.02 5.89
CA ASN A 205 9.77 -6.28 5.90
C ASN A 205 9.83 -4.86 5.24
N PHE A 206 8.72 -4.12 5.18
CA PHE A 206 8.61 -2.72 4.82
C PHE A 206 8.95 -1.75 5.96
N LYS A 207 9.68 -0.70 5.60
CA LYS A 207 9.93 0.45 6.48
C LYS A 207 8.74 1.39 6.60
N LYS A 208 7.72 1.25 5.73
CA LYS A 208 6.57 2.16 5.64
C LYS A 208 5.28 1.35 5.52
N PRO A 209 4.15 1.86 6.02
CA PRO A 209 2.86 1.20 5.87
C PRO A 209 2.47 1.15 4.39
N PHE A 210 1.86 0.03 4.00
CA PHE A 210 1.38 -0.22 2.65
C PHE A 210 -0.13 0.03 2.54
N ALA A 211 -0.59 0.26 1.31
CA ALA A 211 -1.99 0.31 0.94
C ALA A 211 -2.32 -0.95 0.14
N ASN A 212 -3.57 -1.37 0.17
CA ASN A 212 -4.03 -2.57 -0.54
C ASN A 212 -4.91 -2.19 -1.73
N THR A 213 -4.74 -2.89 -2.84
CA THR A 213 -5.60 -2.81 -4.01
C THR A 213 -5.42 -4.07 -4.84
N THR A 214 -6.30 -4.30 -5.80
CA THR A 214 -6.18 -5.40 -6.76
C THR A 214 -5.44 -4.92 -8.01
N ILE A 215 -4.88 -5.86 -8.77
CA ILE A 215 -4.18 -5.54 -10.02
C ILE A 215 -5.11 -4.87 -11.04
N CYS A 216 -6.39 -5.28 -11.09
CA CYS A 216 -7.37 -4.68 -11.99
C CYS A 216 -7.62 -3.21 -11.65
N HIS A 217 -7.84 -2.89 -10.38
CA HIS A 217 -7.99 -1.51 -9.94
C HIS A 217 -6.70 -0.70 -10.14
N MET A 218 -5.52 -1.29 -9.99
CA MET A 218 -4.26 -0.60 -10.28
C MET A 218 -4.16 -0.19 -11.75
N VAL A 219 -4.56 -1.07 -12.68
CA VAL A 219 -4.59 -0.77 -14.12
C VAL A 219 -5.60 0.35 -14.41
N GLU A 220 -6.78 0.32 -13.79
CA GLU A 220 -7.79 1.38 -13.95
C GLU A 220 -7.29 2.73 -13.40
N LEU A 221 -6.69 2.73 -12.20
CA LEU A 221 -6.12 3.92 -11.57
C LEU A 221 -4.98 4.49 -12.43
N ALA A 222 -4.12 3.65 -13.00
CA ALA A 222 -3.05 4.07 -13.90
C ALA A 222 -3.63 4.75 -15.14
N ALA A 223 -4.63 4.14 -15.77
CA ALA A 223 -5.29 4.70 -16.95
C ALA A 223 -6.00 6.03 -16.66
N MET A 224 -6.72 6.14 -15.53
CA MET A 224 -7.35 7.41 -15.12
C MET A 224 -6.33 8.54 -14.92
N LEU A 225 -5.15 8.21 -14.40
CA LEU A 225 -4.05 9.15 -14.22
C LEU A 225 -3.32 9.51 -15.52
N GLY A 226 -3.64 8.87 -16.65
CA GLY A 226 -2.92 9.03 -17.91
C GLY A 226 -1.54 8.35 -17.92
N ILE A 227 -1.37 7.30 -17.12
CA ILE A 227 -0.15 6.49 -17.04
C ILE A 227 -0.36 5.24 -17.90
N TYR A 228 0.55 4.99 -18.85
CA TYR A 228 0.48 3.83 -19.73
C TYR A 228 1.57 2.82 -19.38
N TRP A 229 1.27 1.54 -19.58
CA TRP A 229 2.20 0.45 -19.30
C TRP A 229 3.28 0.39 -20.38
N THR A 230 4.54 0.54 -19.97
CA THR A 230 5.72 0.41 -20.85
C THR A 230 6.36 -0.96 -20.75
N MET A 231 6.20 -1.63 -19.61
CA MET A 231 6.64 -3.00 -19.39
C MET A 231 5.58 -3.71 -18.55
N TRP A 232 5.09 -4.83 -19.07
CA TRP A 232 4.21 -5.71 -18.35
C TRP A 232 4.68 -7.14 -18.56
N ASP A 233 5.46 -7.64 -17.61
CA ASP A 233 5.96 -9.01 -17.64
C ASP A 233 5.48 -9.73 -16.39
N ALA A 234 4.42 -10.52 -16.55
CA ALA A 234 3.85 -11.33 -15.49
C ALA A 234 4.69 -12.58 -15.17
N THR A 235 5.60 -12.98 -16.05
CA THR A 235 6.46 -14.16 -15.83
C THR A 235 7.66 -13.83 -14.95
N VAL A 236 8.20 -12.61 -15.10
CA VAL A 236 9.32 -12.07 -14.31
C VAL A 236 8.83 -11.16 -13.17
N ASP A 237 7.51 -11.02 -13.02
CA ASP A 237 6.85 -10.10 -12.09
C ASP A 237 7.41 -8.67 -12.13
N ARG A 238 7.62 -8.15 -13.34
CA ARG A 238 8.18 -6.82 -13.58
C ARG A 238 7.17 -5.96 -14.30
N TYR A 239 6.76 -4.89 -13.62
CA TYR A 239 5.76 -3.98 -14.14
C TYR A 239 6.30 -2.54 -14.12
N ARG A 240 6.16 -1.83 -15.22
CA ARG A 240 6.49 -0.41 -15.33
C ARG A 240 5.41 0.29 -16.12
N ALA A 241 4.90 1.37 -15.56
CA ALA A 241 4.02 2.30 -16.25
C ALA A 241 4.56 3.72 -16.08
N GLU A 242 4.43 4.53 -17.13
CA GLU A 242 4.90 5.90 -17.16
C GLU A 242 3.92 6.74 -17.97
N GLY A 243 3.70 7.99 -17.56
CA GLY A 243 2.81 8.90 -18.27
C GLY A 243 2.34 10.03 -17.37
N ASN A 244 1.96 11.15 -17.99
CA ASN A 244 1.46 12.34 -17.30
C ASN A 244 2.31 12.81 -16.09
N GLY A 245 3.65 12.74 -16.19
CA GLY A 245 4.57 13.13 -15.11
C GLY A 245 4.64 12.16 -13.92
N CYS A 246 4.01 11.00 -14.03
CA CYS A 246 3.96 9.94 -13.03
C CYS A 246 4.57 8.62 -13.54
N MET A 247 4.99 7.78 -12.60
CA MET A 247 5.56 6.46 -12.85
C MET A 247 5.08 5.46 -11.79
N LEU A 248 4.72 4.26 -12.24
CA LEU A 248 4.44 3.09 -11.41
C LEU A 248 5.52 2.03 -11.65
N LEU A 249 6.10 1.53 -10.57
CA LEU A 249 7.10 0.48 -10.58
C LEU A 249 6.60 -0.70 -9.76
N GLY A 250 6.27 -1.80 -10.40
CA GLY A 250 5.83 -3.05 -9.77
C GLY A 250 6.93 -4.10 -9.76
N SER A 251 7.05 -4.81 -8.64
CA SER A 251 7.94 -5.96 -8.48
C SER A 251 7.33 -6.97 -7.50
N PHE A 252 7.56 -8.25 -7.71
CA PHE A 252 7.22 -9.27 -6.71
C PHE A 252 8.12 -9.18 -5.48
N ASN A 253 7.49 -9.33 -4.32
CA ASN A 253 8.15 -9.50 -3.03
C ASN A 253 7.57 -10.75 -2.36
N ALA A 254 8.44 -11.69 -1.97
CA ALA A 254 8.05 -13.02 -1.52
C ALA A 254 7.10 -13.03 -0.31
N GLU A 255 7.14 -11.99 0.53
CA GLU A 255 6.31 -11.90 1.73
C GLU A 255 4.92 -11.27 1.47
N GLN A 256 4.71 -10.55 0.36
CA GLN A 256 3.51 -9.70 0.15
C GLN A 256 2.87 -9.81 -1.23
N GLY A 257 3.51 -10.52 -2.16
CA GLY A 257 3.08 -10.58 -3.55
C GLY A 257 3.57 -9.38 -4.36
N ILE A 258 2.73 -8.89 -5.27
CA ILE A 258 3.09 -7.80 -6.20
C ILE A 258 3.00 -6.45 -5.49
N VAL A 259 4.12 -5.71 -5.46
CA VAL A 259 4.22 -4.42 -4.78
C VAL A 259 4.46 -3.32 -5.79
N PHE A 260 3.59 -2.30 -5.80
CA PHE A 260 3.75 -1.11 -6.63
C PHE A 260 4.29 0.08 -5.84
N LYS A 261 5.27 0.76 -6.44
CA LYS A 261 5.81 2.05 -5.97
C LYS A 261 5.35 3.13 -6.93
N PHE A 262 4.64 4.12 -6.39
CA PHE A 262 4.21 5.30 -7.14
C PHE A 262 5.20 6.45 -6.97
N VAL A 263 5.59 7.06 -8.09
CA VAL A 263 6.54 8.18 -8.13
C VAL A 263 5.97 9.26 -9.04
N ARG A 264 6.09 10.53 -8.63
CA ARG A 264 5.80 11.69 -9.48
C ARG A 264 7.10 12.42 -9.77
N HIS A 265 7.47 12.52 -11.04
CA HIS A 265 8.73 13.13 -11.49
C HIS A 265 8.52 14.48 -12.17
N ASP A 266 7.35 14.72 -12.77
CA ASP A 266 7.00 15.97 -13.45
C ASP A 266 5.61 16.49 -13.04
N ARG A 267 5.19 17.61 -13.65
CA ARG A 267 3.84 18.16 -13.54
C ARG A 267 2.84 17.25 -14.26
N THR A 268 1.67 17.13 -13.65
CA THR A 268 0.52 16.37 -14.16
C THR A 268 -0.47 17.35 -14.78
N GLU A 269 -1.00 17.04 -15.95
CA GLU A 269 -2.05 17.82 -16.60
C GLU A 269 -3.28 16.92 -16.86
N PHE A 270 -4.45 17.35 -16.41
CA PHE A 270 -5.68 16.56 -16.46
C PHE A 270 -6.78 17.29 -17.25
N ARG A 271 -6.53 17.49 -18.55
CA ARG A 271 -7.36 18.26 -19.49
C ARG A 271 -7.88 17.37 -20.63
N GLU A 272 -7.84 17.87 -21.87
CA GLU A 272 -8.39 17.26 -23.09
C GLU A 272 -7.86 15.85 -23.41
N HIS A 273 -6.59 15.57 -23.12
CA HIS A 273 -5.96 14.27 -23.41
C HIS A 273 -6.12 13.24 -22.27
N ARG A 274 -7.05 13.47 -21.33
CA ARG A 274 -7.30 12.53 -20.24
C ARG A 274 -7.99 11.27 -20.77
N LEU A 275 -7.37 10.12 -20.51
CA LEU A 275 -7.99 8.83 -20.75
C LEU A 275 -9.01 8.52 -19.65
N ILE A 276 -10.24 8.20 -20.06
CA ILE A 276 -11.30 7.72 -19.15
C ILE A 276 -11.52 6.24 -19.47
N PRO A 277 -11.18 5.32 -18.56
CA PRO A 277 -11.39 3.90 -18.79
C PRO A 277 -12.86 3.59 -19.06
N SER A 278 -13.13 2.92 -20.17
CA SER A 278 -14.45 2.36 -20.47
C SER A 278 -14.57 0.97 -19.87
N ASN A 279 -15.75 0.64 -19.32
CA ASN A 279 -16.02 -0.68 -18.74
C ASN A 279 -15.89 -1.80 -19.78
N ILE A 280 -16.17 -1.50 -21.05
CA ILE A 280 -16.04 -2.45 -22.17
C ILE A 280 -14.56 -2.79 -22.40
N ILE A 281 -13.71 -1.77 -22.48
CA ILE A 281 -12.26 -1.94 -22.67
C ILE A 281 -11.67 -2.69 -21.47
N LYS A 282 -12.11 -2.35 -20.25
CA LYS A 282 -11.72 -3.08 -19.03
C LYS A 282 -12.03 -4.57 -19.15
N ARG A 283 -13.27 -4.94 -19.46
CA ARG A 283 -13.69 -6.35 -19.60
C ARG A 283 -12.79 -7.09 -20.59
N LEU A 284 -12.58 -6.49 -21.77
CA LEU A 284 -11.69 -7.04 -22.79
C LEU A 284 -10.25 -7.23 -22.28
N CYS A 285 -9.68 -6.22 -21.60
CA CYS A 285 -8.33 -6.27 -21.06
C CYS A 285 -8.14 -7.39 -20.02
N PHE A 286 -9.19 -7.78 -19.30
CA PHE A 286 -9.16 -8.83 -18.28
C PHE A 286 -9.72 -10.18 -18.75
N GLY A 287 -9.80 -10.40 -20.07
CA GLY A 287 -10.20 -11.69 -20.64
C GLY A 287 -11.71 -11.97 -20.60
N PHE A 288 -12.53 -10.99 -20.22
CA PHE A 288 -13.99 -11.08 -20.37
C PHE A 288 -14.35 -10.74 -21.81
N ALA A 289 -14.33 -11.76 -22.67
CA ALA A 289 -14.78 -11.65 -24.04
C ALA A 289 -16.27 -12.05 -24.15
N PRO A 290 -17.12 -11.24 -24.79
CA PRO A 290 -18.48 -11.65 -25.14
C PRO A 290 -18.46 -12.82 -26.12
N THR A 291 -19.07 -13.92 -25.70
CA THR A 291 -19.45 -15.08 -26.51
C THR A 291 -20.91 -15.01 -26.96
N PHE A 292 -21.28 -15.81 -27.95
CA PHE A 292 -22.67 -15.94 -28.40
C PHE A 292 -23.61 -16.56 -27.33
N TYR A 293 -23.07 -17.08 -26.23
CA TYR A 293 -23.86 -17.55 -25.09
C TYR A 293 -24.31 -16.42 -24.14
N PHE A 294 -23.83 -15.17 -24.31
CA PHE A 294 -24.32 -14.02 -23.53
C PHE A 294 -25.72 -13.52 -23.98
N LEU A 295 -26.61 -14.45 -24.30
CA LEU A 295 -27.99 -14.16 -24.71
C LEU A 295 -28.91 -13.91 -23.52
N ASP A 296 -28.54 -14.35 -22.31
CA ASP A 296 -29.42 -14.30 -21.16
C ASP A 296 -29.16 -13.09 -20.26
N LYS A 297 -30.24 -12.39 -19.91
CA LYS A 297 -30.27 -11.18 -19.07
C LYS A 297 -29.74 -11.42 -17.64
N TYR A 298 -29.50 -12.68 -17.29
CA TYR A 298 -29.09 -13.17 -15.98
C TYR A 298 -27.65 -13.71 -15.94
N ASP A 299 -26.98 -13.85 -17.09
CA ASP A 299 -25.59 -14.33 -17.19
C ASP A 299 -24.55 -13.20 -17.13
N PHE A 300 -25.01 -11.95 -17.07
CA PHE A 300 -24.21 -10.91 -16.43
C PHE A 300 -23.96 -11.38 -15.00
N VAL A 301 -22.73 -11.75 -14.68
CA VAL A 301 -22.25 -11.55 -13.31
C VAL A 301 -22.05 -10.04 -13.21
N PRO A 302 -23.00 -9.26 -12.66
CA PRO A 302 -22.70 -7.87 -12.37
C PRO A 302 -21.44 -7.88 -11.51
N GLU A 303 -20.43 -7.11 -11.92
CA GLU A 303 -19.43 -6.70 -10.93
C GLU A 303 -20.22 -6.16 -9.74
N LYS A 304 -19.98 -6.69 -8.53
CA LYS A 304 -20.81 -6.45 -7.35
C LYS A 304 -21.10 -4.95 -7.19
N GLY A 305 -22.28 -4.48 -7.62
CA GLY A 305 -22.64 -3.06 -7.60
C GLY A 305 -23.29 -2.50 -8.87
N GLU A 306 -23.17 -3.17 -10.02
CA GLU A 306 -23.86 -2.77 -11.25
C GLU A 306 -25.34 -3.21 -11.21
N ARG A 307 -26.26 -2.25 -11.15
CA ARG A 307 -27.73 -2.50 -11.21
C ARG A 307 -28.31 -2.28 -12.61
N GLU A 308 -27.56 -1.68 -13.52
CA GLU A 308 -28.02 -1.36 -14.87
C GLU A 308 -27.36 -2.25 -15.91
N ILE A 309 -28.21 -2.69 -16.82
CA ILE A 309 -27.91 -3.54 -17.96
C ILE A 309 -27.07 -2.71 -18.90
N ALA A 310 -25.78 -3.01 -18.99
CA ALA A 310 -24.96 -2.49 -20.07
C ALA A 310 -25.40 -3.25 -21.34
N THR A 311 -26.43 -2.75 -22.03
CA THR A 311 -26.70 -3.10 -23.44
C THR A 311 -25.55 -2.53 -24.26
N ASP A 312 -24.38 -3.16 -24.12
CA ASP A 312 -23.15 -2.71 -24.75
C ASP A 312 -23.24 -3.09 -26.24
N PRO A 313 -23.27 -2.12 -27.17
CA PRO A 313 -23.49 -2.37 -28.60
C PRO A 313 -22.31 -3.08 -29.29
N ILE A 314 -21.20 -3.32 -28.57
CA ILE A 314 -19.93 -3.81 -29.11
C ILE A 314 -19.83 -5.35 -29.07
N LEU A 315 -20.72 -6.04 -28.33
CA LEU A 315 -20.70 -7.49 -28.17
C LEU A 315 -20.66 -8.34 -29.47
N PRO A 316 -21.25 -7.93 -30.61
CA PRO A 316 -21.18 -8.71 -31.84
C PRO A 316 -19.86 -8.59 -32.65
N LEU A 317 -18.89 -7.77 -32.20
CA LEU A 317 -17.89 -7.17 -33.10
C LEU A 317 -16.43 -7.60 -32.86
N LEU A 318 -16.15 -8.44 -31.86
CA LEU A 318 -14.78 -8.90 -31.58
C LEU A 318 -14.30 -9.88 -32.65
N ARG A 319 -13.51 -9.38 -33.60
CA ARG A 319 -12.85 -10.17 -34.64
C ARG A 319 -11.36 -10.23 -34.32
N LEU A 320 -10.89 -11.37 -33.81
CA LEU A 320 -9.49 -11.56 -33.40
C LEU A 320 -8.79 -12.67 -34.20
N GLY A 321 -9.38 -13.13 -35.31
CA GLY A 321 -8.89 -14.27 -36.10
C GLY A 321 -7.67 -13.96 -36.97
N SER A 322 -7.44 -12.69 -37.28
CA SER A 322 -6.25 -12.23 -38.02
C SER A 322 -5.74 -10.89 -37.51
N ARG A 323 -4.48 -10.52 -37.81
CA ARG A 323 -3.94 -9.19 -37.48
C ARG A 323 -4.81 -8.05 -38.02
N GLN A 324 -5.38 -8.24 -39.21
CA GLN A 324 -6.26 -7.26 -39.85
C GLN A 324 -7.60 -7.14 -39.13
N GLU A 325 -8.18 -8.26 -38.71
CA GLU A 325 -9.38 -8.28 -37.88
C GLU A 325 -9.15 -7.64 -36.49
N ILE A 326 -7.98 -7.86 -35.89
CA ILE A 326 -7.59 -7.19 -34.64
C ILE A 326 -7.57 -5.67 -34.83
N VAL A 327 -7.02 -5.19 -35.94
CA VAL A 327 -6.98 -3.75 -36.26
C VAL A 327 -8.38 -3.19 -36.44
N GLU A 328 -9.24 -3.87 -37.21
CA GLU A 328 -10.65 -3.49 -37.37
C GLU A 328 -11.35 -3.39 -36.01
N THR A 329 -11.18 -4.41 -35.16
CA THR A 329 -11.75 -4.44 -33.81
C THR A 329 -11.23 -3.29 -32.95
N LEU A 330 -9.93 -2.98 -33.01
CA LEU A 330 -9.34 -1.85 -32.27
C LEU A 330 -9.87 -0.50 -32.77
N MET A 331 -10.07 -0.34 -34.08
CA MET A 331 -10.66 0.86 -34.66
C MET A 331 -12.14 1.00 -34.24
N ASP A 332 -12.89 -0.09 -34.25
CA ASP A 332 -14.29 -0.14 -33.81
C ASP A 332 -14.43 0.18 -32.31
N LEU A 333 -13.43 -0.19 -31.50
CA LEU A 333 -13.31 0.19 -30.09
C LEU A 333 -12.88 1.66 -29.88
N GLY A 334 -12.58 2.39 -30.96
CA GLY A 334 -12.17 3.80 -30.93
C GLY A 334 -10.69 4.01 -30.62
N CYS A 335 -9.83 3.00 -30.78
CA CYS A 335 -8.39 3.20 -30.64
C CYS A 335 -7.83 4.09 -31.77
N PRO A 336 -6.84 4.95 -31.48
CA PRO A 336 -6.18 5.76 -32.50
C PRO A 336 -5.59 4.90 -33.63
N ILE A 337 -5.76 5.35 -34.89
CA ILE A 337 -5.25 4.68 -36.10
C ILE A 337 -3.77 4.28 -35.99
N PRO A 338 -2.85 5.14 -35.50
CA PRO A 338 -1.44 4.75 -35.42
C PRO A 338 -1.16 3.58 -34.47
N ILE A 339 -2.00 3.41 -33.44
CA ILE A 339 -1.89 2.32 -32.46
C ILE A 339 -2.48 1.04 -33.05
N SER A 340 -3.62 1.13 -33.73
CA SER A 340 -4.26 -0.03 -34.34
C SER A 340 -3.40 -0.58 -35.50
N GLU A 341 -2.88 0.28 -36.38
CA GLU A 341 -1.97 -0.11 -37.47
C GLU A 341 -0.66 -0.75 -36.99
N HIS A 342 -0.24 -0.51 -35.74
CA HIS A 342 0.94 -1.16 -35.17
C HIS A 342 0.82 -2.69 -35.16
N PHE A 343 -0.41 -3.22 -35.06
CA PHE A 343 -0.67 -4.66 -35.09
C PHE A 343 -0.52 -5.29 -36.49
N LEU A 344 -0.45 -4.49 -37.55
CA LEU A 344 -0.19 -4.98 -38.91
C LEU A 344 1.28 -5.31 -39.14
N ASN A 345 2.19 -4.72 -38.37
CA ASN A 345 3.62 -4.95 -38.51
C ASN A 345 4.03 -6.32 -37.93
N GLU A 346 4.69 -7.15 -38.73
CA GLU A 346 5.08 -8.49 -38.29
C GLU A 346 6.13 -8.50 -37.18
N ASP A 347 6.99 -7.48 -37.19
CA ASP A 347 8.07 -7.29 -36.22
C ASP A 347 7.62 -6.51 -34.97
N ALA A 348 6.35 -6.13 -34.88
CA ALA A 348 5.82 -5.42 -33.73
C ALA A 348 5.85 -6.32 -32.49
N ARG A 349 6.46 -5.81 -31.41
CA ARG A 349 6.46 -6.48 -30.11
C ARG A 349 5.10 -6.30 -29.45
N ILE A 350 4.25 -7.29 -29.63
CA ILE A 350 2.94 -7.38 -28.97
C ILE A 350 3.09 -8.31 -27.77
N SER A 351 2.80 -7.81 -26.58
CA SER A 351 2.75 -8.61 -25.34
C SER A 351 1.35 -8.59 -24.76
N HIS A 352 0.78 -9.76 -24.48
CA HIS A 352 -0.49 -9.86 -23.79
C HIS A 352 -0.33 -9.57 -22.29
N LEU A 353 -1.32 -8.89 -21.69
CA LEU A 353 -1.37 -8.64 -20.23
C LEU A 353 -1.39 -9.94 -19.41
N PHE A 354 -1.86 -11.03 -20.02
CA PHE A 354 -1.85 -12.36 -19.43
C PHE A 354 -1.05 -13.28 -20.37
N PRO A 355 -0.07 -14.04 -19.84
CA PRO A 355 0.65 -15.01 -20.65
C PRO A 355 -0.34 -16.08 -21.15
N SER A 356 -0.22 -16.46 -22.42
CA SER A 356 -0.76 -17.73 -22.90
C SER A 356 0.03 -18.85 -22.21
N GLU A 357 -0.65 -19.75 -21.51
CA GLU A 357 -0.04 -21.01 -21.06
C GLU A 357 0.59 -21.80 -22.21
#